data_AF-A0A933Q8F3-F1
#
_entry.id   AF-A0A933Q8F3-F1
#
_cell.length_a   1.000
_cell.length_b   1.000
_cell.length_c   1.000
_cell.angle_alpha   90.00
_cell.angle_beta   90.00
_cell.angle_gamma   90.00
#
_symmetry.space_group_name_H-M   'P 1'
#
loop_
_entity.id
_entity.type
_entity.pdbx_description
1 polymer ?
#
loop_
_entity_poly.entity_id
_entity_poly.type
_entity_poly.pdbx_seq_one_letter_code
_entity_poly.pdbx_strand_id
1 'polypeptide(L)'
;MPCKKLLLLSVICYLLSVITIPAFAETPTPTGIPTCDLCGWCPPEPTLNPTKPANWDQCYSCLYDATGQEQRGNYYTVLGCLSTKPEFFIQSILSVVFGIAGGIAFLAVLGGSAMVLTSAGDPEKLQNGKEMIISSLLGILLIVFSVFLVRFIGFDIFRLPGFGG
;
A
#
# COMPACT_ATOMS: atom_id res chain seq x y z
N MET A 1 -27.19 4.57 22.35
CA MET A 1 -26.66 5.51 21.33
C MET A 1 -25.22 6.07 21.56
N PRO A 2 -24.45 5.81 22.65
CA PRO A 2 -23.09 6.37 22.76
C PRO A 2 -21.99 5.55 22.03
N CYS A 3 -22.23 4.28 21.71
CA CYS A 3 -21.20 3.39 21.16
C CYS A 3 -20.76 3.75 19.73
N LYS A 4 -21.68 4.22 18.88
CA LYS A 4 -21.37 4.65 17.49
C LYS A 4 -20.48 5.89 17.45
N LYS A 5 -20.66 6.83 18.40
CA LYS A 5 -19.80 8.02 18.53
C LYS A 5 -18.40 7.65 19.03
N LEU A 6 -18.29 6.63 19.90
CA LEU A 6 -17.01 6.16 20.43
C LEU A 6 -16.15 5.49 19.35
N LEU A 7 -16.76 4.69 18.46
CA LEU A 7 -16.06 4.02 17.36
C LEU A 7 -15.67 5.00 16.24
N LEU A 8 -16.53 5.99 15.95
CA LEU A 8 -16.18 7.07 15.01
C LEU A 8 -15.02 7.92 15.57
N LEU A 9 -15.02 8.21 16.87
CA LEU A 9 -13.94 8.93 17.55
C LEU A 9 -12.62 8.15 17.55
N SER A 10 -12.63 6.82 17.71
CA SER A 10 -11.39 6.02 17.67
C SER A 10 -10.79 5.97 16.28
N VAL A 11 -11.62 5.85 15.23
CA VAL A 11 -11.16 5.84 13.83
C VAL A 11 -10.67 7.22 13.39
N ILE A 12 -11.37 8.29 13.80
CA ILE A 12 -10.93 9.68 13.57
C ILE A 12 -9.63 9.98 14.31
N CYS A 13 -9.48 9.51 15.56
CA CYS A 13 -8.25 9.66 16.34
C CYS A 13 -7.09 8.87 15.71
N TYR A 14 -7.35 7.66 15.21
CA TYR A 14 -6.35 6.86 14.51
C TYR A 14 -5.92 7.52 13.18
N LEU A 15 -6.88 8.01 12.39
CA LEU A 15 -6.60 8.76 11.15
C LEU A 15 -5.82 10.06 11.43
N LEU A 16 -6.18 10.81 12.48
CA LEU A 16 -5.46 12.01 12.91
C LEU A 16 -4.03 11.68 13.36
N SER A 17 -3.83 10.57 14.09
CA SER A 17 -2.51 10.14 14.55
C SER A 17 -1.58 9.70 13.42
N VAL A 18 -2.12 9.14 12.34
CA VAL A 18 -1.36 8.73 11.14
C VAL A 18 -0.98 9.95 10.29
N ILE A 19 -1.82 10.99 10.23
CA ILE A 19 -1.54 12.23 9.47
C ILE A 19 -0.44 13.06 10.13
N THR A 20 -0.25 12.95 11.45
CA THR A 20 0.75 13.75 12.19
C THR A 20 2.10 13.07 12.35
N ILE A 21 2.41 11.97 11.65
CA ILE A 21 3.78 11.45 11.62
C ILE A 21 4.61 12.44 10.79
N PRO A 22 5.52 13.24 11.38
CA PRO A 22 6.44 14.02 10.58
C PRO A 22 7.35 13.03 9.85
N ALA A 23 7.21 12.95 8.53
CA ALA A 23 8.24 12.36 7.69
C ALA A 23 9.45 13.29 7.76
N PHE A 24 10.32 13.08 8.75
CA PHE A 24 11.67 13.62 8.74
C PHE A 24 12.43 12.87 7.64
N ALA A 25 12.43 13.45 6.44
CA ALA A 25 13.39 13.10 5.41
C ALA A 25 14.73 13.70 5.85
N GLU A 26 15.54 12.92 6.55
CA GLU A 26 16.96 13.22 6.65
C GLU A 26 17.56 13.02 5.26
N THR A 27 17.94 14.11 4.59
CA THR A 27 18.82 14.00 3.43
C THR A 27 20.23 13.71 3.96
N PRO A 28 20.78 12.51 3.74
CA PRO A 28 22.12 12.18 4.22
C PRO A 28 23.12 13.14 3.58
N THR A 29 23.80 13.90 4.43
CA THR A 29 24.94 14.72 4.04
C THR A 29 26.12 13.78 3.79
N PRO A 30 26.75 13.78 2.60
CA PRO A 30 27.82 12.85 2.30
C PRO A 30 29.12 13.34 2.95
N THR A 31 29.44 12.81 4.13
CA THR A 31 30.77 12.93 4.73
C THR A 31 31.50 11.60 4.65
N GLY A 32 32.28 11.38 3.60
CA GLY A 32 33.46 10.49 3.61
C GLY A 32 33.26 9.03 4.02
N ILE A 33 32.10 8.43 3.73
CA ILE A 33 31.74 7.03 3.98
C ILE A 33 31.87 6.27 2.63
N PRO A 34 32.18 4.96 2.60
CA PRO A 34 32.00 4.11 1.42
C PRO A 34 30.76 4.48 0.61
N THR A 35 30.90 4.49 -0.71
CA THR A 35 29.77 4.67 -1.63
C THR A 35 28.86 3.46 -1.52
N CYS A 36 27.97 3.48 -0.53
CA CYS A 36 26.89 2.53 -0.40
C CYS A 36 25.98 2.65 -1.62
N ASP A 37 25.45 1.51 -2.06
CA ASP A 37 24.38 1.43 -3.04
C ASP A 37 23.14 2.19 -2.50
N LEU A 38 22.26 2.70 -3.38
CA LEU A 38 20.97 3.28 -2.99
C LEU A 38 20.11 2.33 -2.12
N CYS A 39 20.35 1.03 -2.19
CA CYS A 39 19.73 0.01 -1.34
C CYS A 39 20.43 -0.20 0.03
N GLY A 40 21.43 0.62 0.37
CA GLY A 40 22.10 0.64 1.68
C GLY A 40 23.13 -0.47 1.91
N TRP A 41 23.54 -1.18 0.85
CA TRP A 41 24.60 -2.18 0.92
C TRP A 41 25.94 -1.59 0.47
N CYS A 42 27.00 -1.80 1.25
CA CYS A 42 28.31 -1.21 1.03
C CYS A 42 29.38 -2.32 0.96
N PRO A 43 29.87 -2.68 -0.23
CA PRO A 43 31.01 -3.59 -0.38
C PRO A 43 32.35 -2.82 -0.43
N PRO A 44 33.44 -3.25 0.25
CA PRO A 44 33.56 -4.26 1.30
C PRO A 44 33.96 -3.63 2.65
N GLU A 45 33.01 -3.08 3.42
CA GLU A 45 33.28 -2.72 4.83
C GLU A 45 32.96 -3.89 5.77
N PRO A 46 33.95 -4.50 6.44
CA PRO A 46 33.73 -5.63 7.35
C PRO A 46 33.09 -5.23 8.70
N THR A 47 32.95 -3.93 9.00
CA THR A 47 32.52 -3.45 10.32
C THR A 47 31.19 -2.70 10.33
N LEU A 48 30.58 -2.42 9.17
CA LEU A 48 29.38 -1.59 9.09
C LEU A 48 28.13 -2.36 8.62
N ASN A 49 28.26 -3.30 7.68
CA ASN A 49 27.13 -4.07 7.18
C ASN A 49 27.54 -5.50 6.76
N PRO A 50 27.70 -6.45 7.72
CA PRO A 50 28.27 -7.78 7.46
C PRO A 50 27.34 -8.69 6.63
N THR A 51 26.07 -8.32 6.50
CA THR A 51 25.05 -9.12 5.80
C THR A 51 24.14 -8.21 5.00
N LYS A 52 23.87 -8.60 3.76
CA LYS A 52 22.87 -7.94 2.90
C LYS A 52 21.52 -7.82 3.63
N PRO A 53 20.89 -6.63 3.65
CA PRO A 53 19.60 -6.45 4.32
C PRO A 53 18.51 -7.29 3.65
N ALA A 54 17.52 -7.75 4.42
CA ALA A 54 16.52 -8.72 3.97
C ALA A 54 15.72 -8.27 2.74
N ASN A 55 15.54 -6.97 2.55
CA ASN A 55 14.79 -6.36 1.46
C ASN A 55 15.65 -5.90 0.28
N TRP A 56 16.96 -6.20 0.30
CA TRP A 56 17.87 -5.75 -0.75
C TRP A 56 17.49 -6.31 -2.12
N ASP A 57 17.06 -7.57 -2.23
CA ASP A 57 16.65 -8.15 -3.52
C ASP A 57 15.49 -7.37 -4.16
N GLN A 58 14.53 -6.95 -3.33
CA GLN A 58 13.39 -6.16 -3.78
C GLN A 58 13.81 -4.74 -4.17
N CYS A 59 14.68 -4.11 -3.37
CA CYS A 59 15.22 -2.79 -3.69
C CYS A 59 16.07 -2.82 -4.97
N TYR A 60 16.95 -3.81 -5.12
CA TYR A 60 17.83 -3.97 -6.26
C TYR A 60 17.02 -4.14 -7.55
N SER A 61 15.99 -5.00 -7.53
CA SER A 61 15.10 -5.18 -8.69
C SER A 61 14.29 -3.94 -9.06
N CYS A 62 14.14 -2.98 -8.14
CA CYS A 62 13.42 -1.73 -8.37
C CYS A 62 14.32 -0.62 -8.93
N LEU A 63 15.51 -0.45 -8.33
CA LEU A 63 16.41 0.65 -8.65
C LEU A 63 17.41 0.32 -9.75
N TYR A 64 17.73 -0.95 -9.96
CA TYR A 64 18.76 -1.38 -10.91
C TYR A 64 18.18 -2.22 -12.04
N ASP A 65 18.73 -2.05 -13.23
CA ASP A 65 18.43 -2.92 -14.36
C ASP A 65 19.25 -4.23 -14.34
N ALA A 66 19.02 -5.11 -15.30
CA ALA A 66 19.78 -6.36 -15.44
C ALA A 66 21.29 -6.15 -15.70
N THR A 67 21.71 -4.92 -16.02
CA THR A 67 23.11 -4.54 -16.26
C THR A 67 23.75 -3.82 -15.07
N GLY A 68 23.02 -3.64 -13.96
CA GLY A 68 23.50 -2.98 -12.75
C GLY A 68 23.58 -1.45 -12.86
N GLN A 69 22.84 -0.84 -13.80
CA GLN A 69 22.72 0.62 -13.93
C GLN A 69 21.48 1.14 -13.18
N GLU A 70 21.58 2.34 -12.60
CA GLU A 70 20.47 2.99 -11.90
C GLU A 70 19.36 3.40 -12.87
N GLN A 71 18.14 2.92 -12.61
CA GLN A 71 16.94 3.29 -13.32
C GLN A 71 16.35 4.59 -12.75
N ARG A 72 16.69 5.72 -13.37
CA ARG A 72 16.09 7.01 -13.02
C ARG A 72 14.55 6.97 -13.10
N GLY A 73 13.90 7.56 -12.10
CA GLY A 73 12.45 7.59 -11.96
C GLY A 73 11.84 6.40 -11.23
N ASN A 74 12.63 5.44 -10.74
CA ASN A 74 12.16 4.41 -9.82
C ASN A 74 12.60 4.75 -8.39
N TYR A 75 11.70 4.57 -7.44
CA TYR A 75 11.94 4.83 -6.03
C TYR A 75 11.44 3.62 -5.23
N TYR A 76 12.30 3.07 -4.36
CA TYR A 76 11.91 2.01 -3.45
C TYR A 76 11.42 2.60 -2.13
N THR A 77 10.16 2.33 -1.79
CA THR A 77 9.52 2.83 -0.56
C THR A 77 8.95 1.67 0.25
N VAL A 78 8.43 1.95 1.44
CA VAL A 78 7.71 0.96 2.27
C VAL A 78 6.50 0.37 1.55
N LEU A 79 5.92 1.08 0.59
CA LEU A 79 4.80 0.61 -0.22
C LEU A 79 5.23 -0.24 -1.42
N GLY A 80 6.54 -0.47 -1.60
CA GLY A 80 7.14 -1.18 -2.72
C GLY A 80 7.83 -0.24 -3.70
N CYS A 81 8.05 -0.75 -4.93
CA CYS A 81 8.67 0.00 -6.01
C CYS A 81 7.67 0.96 -6.66
N LEU A 82 7.99 2.25 -6.70
CA LEU A 82 7.21 3.27 -7.38
C LEU A 82 7.99 3.76 -8.58
N SER A 83 7.46 3.55 -9.79
CA SER A 83 8.01 4.12 -11.00
C SER A 83 7.22 5.36 -11.42
N THR A 84 7.89 6.49 -11.61
CA THR A 84 7.33 7.71 -12.20
C THR A 84 7.34 7.70 -13.73
N LYS A 85 7.81 6.61 -14.34
CA LYS A 85 7.73 6.39 -15.79
C LYS A 85 6.27 6.15 -16.20
N PRO A 86 5.80 6.74 -17.32
CA PRO A 86 4.39 6.69 -17.71
C PRO A 86 3.88 5.26 -17.97
N GLU A 87 4.74 4.34 -18.40
CA GLU A 87 4.34 2.95 -18.68
C GLU A 87 4.00 2.16 -17.40
N PHE A 88 4.71 2.41 -16.30
CA PHE A 88 4.61 1.62 -15.05
C PHE A 88 3.95 2.37 -13.89
N PHE A 89 3.61 3.64 -14.08
CA PHE A 89 2.94 4.46 -13.09
C PHE A 89 1.57 3.91 -12.67
N ILE A 90 0.78 3.43 -13.64
CA ILE A 90 -0.57 2.89 -13.38
C ILE A 90 -0.49 1.63 -12.51
N GLN A 91 0.49 0.75 -12.73
CA GLN A 91 0.63 -0.46 -11.91
C GLN A 91 1.05 -0.13 -10.48
N SER A 92 1.99 0.81 -10.33
CA SER A 92 2.47 1.30 -9.03
C SER A 92 1.33 1.91 -8.21
N ILE A 93 0.54 2.82 -8.82
CA ILE A 93 -0.56 3.48 -8.10
C ILE A 93 -1.71 2.53 -7.79
N LEU A 94 -2.02 1.59 -8.69
CA LEU A 94 -3.03 0.57 -8.41
C LEU A 94 -2.65 -0.28 -7.20
N SER A 95 -1.40 -0.75 -7.12
CA SER A 95 -0.92 -1.54 -5.97
C SER A 95 -1.14 -0.81 -4.64
N VAL A 96 -0.77 0.49 -4.59
CA VAL A 96 -0.96 1.33 -3.40
C VAL A 96 -2.45 1.51 -3.06
N VAL A 97 -3.29 1.82 -4.06
CA VAL A 97 -4.72 2.02 -3.87
C VAL A 97 -5.40 0.73 -3.39
N PHE A 98 -5.06 -0.42 -3.95
CA PHE A 98 -5.58 -1.71 -3.50
C PHE A 98 -5.17 -2.04 -2.08
N GLY A 99 -3.92 -1.77 -1.69
CA GLY A 99 -3.46 -1.97 -0.32
C GLY A 99 -4.26 -1.16 0.69
N ILE A 100 -4.45 0.14 0.41
CA ILE A 100 -5.19 1.03 1.31
C ILE A 100 -6.69 0.69 1.32
N ALA A 101 -7.30 0.50 0.15
CA ALA A 101 -8.72 0.20 0.04
C ALA A 101 -9.07 -1.16 0.69
N GLY A 102 -8.24 -2.17 0.49
CA GLY A 102 -8.38 -3.48 1.12
C GLY A 102 -8.25 -3.39 2.65
N GLY A 103 -7.27 -2.63 3.15
CA GLY A 103 -7.10 -2.39 4.58
C GLY A 103 -8.32 -1.73 5.23
N ILE A 104 -8.85 -0.66 4.64
CA ILE A 104 -10.03 0.04 5.16
C ILE A 104 -11.27 -0.84 5.10
N ALA A 105 -11.50 -1.54 3.99
CA ALA A 105 -12.63 -2.45 3.84
C ALA A 105 -12.57 -3.60 4.87
N PHE A 106 -11.38 -4.16 5.11
CA PHE A 106 -11.18 -5.20 6.12
C PHE A 106 -11.56 -4.72 7.52
N LEU A 107 -11.11 -3.52 7.92
CA LEU A 107 -11.48 -2.94 9.21
C LEU A 107 -12.99 -2.65 9.32
N ALA A 108 -13.63 -2.21 8.24
CA ALA A 108 -15.07 -1.96 8.23
C ALA A 108 -15.89 -3.25 8.39
N VAL A 109 -15.46 -4.36 7.76
CA VAL A 109 -16.08 -5.68 7.94
C VAL A 109 -15.90 -6.18 9.38
N LEU A 110 -14.71 -6.01 9.98
CA LEU A 110 -14.49 -6.35 11.39
C LEU A 110 -15.40 -5.53 12.32
N GLY A 111 -15.55 -4.23 12.07
CA GLY A 111 -16.46 -3.38 12.84
C GLY A 111 -17.93 -3.77 12.71
N GLY A 112 -18.39 -4.06 11.48
CA GLY A 112 -19.76 -4.50 11.21
C GLY A 112 -20.07 -5.87 11.82
N SER A 113 -19.14 -6.82 11.71
CA SER A 113 -19.29 -8.17 12.28
C SER A 113 -19.34 -8.13 13.81
N ALA A 114 -18.47 -7.36 14.47
CA ALA A 114 -18.53 -7.15 15.90
C ALA A 114 -19.88 -6.54 16.34
N MET A 115 -20.44 -5.61 15.56
CA MET A 115 -21.75 -5.02 15.84
C MET A 115 -22.87 -6.05 15.75
N VAL A 116 -22.88 -6.91 14.71
CA VAL A 116 -23.90 -7.96 14.55
C VAL A 116 -23.83 -8.96 15.71
N LEU A 117 -22.63 -9.40 16.10
CA LEU A 117 -22.44 -10.38 17.17
C LEU A 117 -22.82 -9.83 18.55
N THR A 118 -22.58 -8.55 18.81
CA THR A 118 -22.87 -7.89 20.10
C THR A 118 -24.29 -7.29 20.18
N SER A 119 -25.14 -7.51 19.17
CA SER A 119 -26.46 -6.89 19.11
C SER A 119 -27.48 -7.42 20.12
N ALA A 120 -27.23 -8.56 20.79
CA ALA A 120 -28.06 -9.09 21.87
C ALA A 120 -29.59 -9.16 21.59
N GLY A 121 -29.97 -9.32 20.31
CA GLY A 121 -31.37 -9.38 19.88
C GLY A 121 -32.01 -8.04 19.46
N ASP A 122 -31.26 -6.93 19.47
CA ASP A 122 -31.72 -5.63 18.97
C ASP A 122 -31.72 -5.62 17.42
N PRO A 123 -32.91 -5.53 16.76
CA PRO A 123 -33.01 -5.57 15.30
C PRO A 123 -32.36 -4.37 14.61
N GLU A 124 -32.28 -3.20 15.26
CA GLU A 124 -31.69 -2.00 14.68
C GLU A 124 -30.17 -2.15 14.53
N LYS A 125 -29.49 -2.70 15.54
CA LYS A 125 -28.05 -2.94 15.50
C LYS A 125 -27.68 -4.08 14.56
N LEU A 126 -28.53 -5.10 14.48
CA LEU A 126 -28.36 -6.20 13.54
C LEU A 126 -28.43 -5.71 12.09
N GLN A 127 -29.41 -4.86 11.77
CA GLN A 127 -29.55 -4.29 10.43
C GLN A 127 -28.38 -3.36 10.08
N ASN A 128 -28.03 -2.44 10.99
CA ASN A 128 -26.90 -1.53 10.78
C ASN A 128 -25.57 -2.26 10.57
N GLY A 129 -25.32 -3.33 11.35
CA GLY A 129 -24.12 -4.14 11.19
C GLY A 129 -24.08 -4.87 9.84
N LYS A 130 -25.23 -5.39 9.38
CA LYS A 130 -25.35 -6.02 8.04
C LYS A 130 -25.11 -5.02 6.91
N GLU A 131 -25.72 -3.83 6.97
CA GLU A 131 -25.54 -2.79 5.97
C GLU A 131 -24.08 -2.30 5.89
N MET A 132 -23.39 -2.21 7.03
CA MET A 132 -21.97 -1.87 7.09
C MET A 132 -21.08 -2.92 6.39
N ILE A 133 -21.37 -4.21 6.60
CA ILE A 133 -20.65 -5.30 5.92
C ILE A 133 -20.94 -5.27 4.40
N ILE A 134 -22.20 -5.17 4.01
CA ILE A 134 -22.62 -5.19 2.61
C ILE A 134 -22.03 -4.01 1.85
N SER A 135 -22.08 -2.79 2.42
CA SER A 135 -21.50 -1.60 1.78
C SER A 135 -19.99 -1.72 1.60
N SER A 136 -19.27 -2.32 2.55
CA SER A 136 -17.83 -2.57 2.45
C SER A 136 -17.50 -3.58 1.34
N LEU A 137 -18.27 -4.66 1.25
CA LEU A 137 -18.12 -5.67 0.19
C LEU A 137 -18.44 -5.12 -1.19
N LEU A 138 -19.49 -4.30 -1.32
CA LEU A 138 -19.84 -3.64 -2.57
C LEU A 138 -18.73 -2.67 -3.03
N GLY A 139 -18.13 -1.93 -2.10
CA GLY A 139 -17.02 -1.04 -2.39
C GLY A 139 -15.81 -1.78 -2.95
N ILE A 140 -15.37 -2.86 -2.29
CA ILE A 140 -14.21 -3.62 -2.78
C ILE A 140 -14.51 -4.37 -4.08
N LEU A 141 -15.73 -4.89 -4.23
CA LEU A 141 -16.18 -5.54 -5.46
C LEU A 141 -16.12 -4.57 -6.65
N LEU A 142 -16.57 -3.34 -6.46
CA LEU A 142 -16.53 -2.30 -7.48
C LEU A 142 -15.09 -1.99 -7.93
N ILE A 143 -14.16 -1.87 -6.98
CA ILE A 143 -12.74 -1.60 -7.28
C ILE A 143 -12.14 -2.75 -8.09
N VAL A 144 -12.35 -4.00 -7.66
CA VAL A 144 -11.85 -5.19 -8.37
C VAL A 144 -12.43 -5.27 -9.78
N PHE A 145 -13.74 -5.02 -9.92
CA PHE A 145 -14.40 -5.04 -11.22
C PHE A 145 -13.93 -3.92 -12.14
N SER A 146 -13.68 -2.73 -11.59
CA SER A 146 -13.13 -1.59 -12.34
C SER A 146 -11.78 -1.94 -12.96
N VAL A 147 -10.88 -2.56 -12.19
CA VAL A 147 -9.56 -2.95 -12.69
C VAL A 147 -9.64 -4.11 -13.67
N PHE A 148 -10.56 -5.04 -13.45
CA PHE A 148 -10.84 -6.09 -14.43
C PHE A 148 -11.25 -5.49 -15.78
N LEU A 149 -12.16 -4.52 -15.81
CA LEU A 149 -12.57 -3.85 -17.05
C LEU A 149 -11.41 -3.11 -17.73
N VAL A 150 -10.59 -2.39 -16.97
CA VAL A 150 -9.41 -1.69 -17.51
C VAL A 150 -8.43 -2.68 -18.14
N ARG A 151 -8.20 -3.82 -17.49
CA ARG A 151 -7.30 -4.86 -18.04
C ARG A 151 -7.91 -5.54 -19.26
N PHE A 152 -9.18 -5.91 -19.20
CA PHE A 152 -9.88 -6.56 -20.31
C PHE A 152 -9.87 -5.68 -21.57
N ILE A 153 -10.27 -4.41 -21.44
CA ILE A 153 -10.32 -3.51 -22.60
C ILE A 153 -8.90 -3.07 -23.02
N GLY A 154 -7.99 -2.81 -22.07
CA GLY A 154 -6.65 -2.31 -22.35
C GLY A 154 -5.72 -3.33 -23.01
N PHE A 155 -5.80 -4.60 -22.61
CA PHE A 155 -4.93 -5.66 -23.13
C PHE A 155 -5.56 -6.45 -24.27
N ASP A 156 -6.81 -6.89 -24.12
CA ASP A 156 -7.41 -7.83 -25.09
C ASP A 156 -7.83 -7.12 -26.38
N ILE A 157 -8.23 -5.84 -26.30
CA ILE A 157 -8.66 -5.06 -27.47
C ILE A 157 -7.49 -4.25 -28.06
N PHE A 158 -6.72 -3.54 -27.23
CA PHE A 158 -5.69 -2.61 -27.70
C PHE A 158 -4.26 -3.18 -27.77
N ARG A 159 -4.05 -4.43 -27.30
CA ARG A 159 -2.80 -5.18 -27.42
C ARG A 159 -1.54 -4.35 -27.08
N LEU A 160 -1.64 -3.47 -26.10
CA LEU A 160 -0.53 -2.62 -25.67
C LEU A 160 0.50 -3.47 -24.91
N PRO A 161 1.72 -3.68 -25.44
CA PRO A 161 2.76 -4.41 -24.74
C PRO A 161 3.27 -3.57 -23.57
N GLY A 162 3.01 -4.02 -22.33
CA GLY A 162 3.57 -3.37 -21.13
C GLY A 162 2.69 -3.35 -19.88
N PHE A 163 1.40 -3.72 -19.95
CA PHE A 163 0.50 -3.59 -18.79
C PHE A 163 0.51 -4.76 -17.80
N GLY A 164 1.29 -5.83 -18.04
CA GLY A 164 1.22 -7.04 -17.23
C GLY A 164 2.59 -7.65 -16.98
N GLY A 165 3.11 -7.43 -15.77
CA GLY A 165 4.23 -8.18 -15.18
C GLY A 165 5.59 -7.87 -15.80
#